data_AF-A0ABD6FQS0-F1
#
_entry.id   AF-A0ABD6FQS0-F1
#
_cell.length_a   1.000
_cell.length_b   1.000
_cell.length_c   1.000
_cell.angle_alpha   90.00
_cell.angle_beta   90.00
_cell.angle_gamma   90.00
#
_symmetry.space_group_name_H-M   'P 1'
#
loop_
_entity.id
_entity.type
_entity.pdbx_description
1 polymer ?
#
loop_
_entity_poly.entity_id
_entity_poly.type
_entity_poly.pdbx_seq_one_letter_code
_entity_poly.pdbx_strand_id
1 'polypeptide(L)' 'GRHAIHELLVVDDEIRKAIVKEASAFEIRELAISRGMRTLRDDGIYKAFQGITTLEEVLARTAE' A
#
# COMPACT_ATOMS: atom_id res chain seq x y z
N GLY A 1 21.39 8.49 3.67
CA GLY A 1 20.17 9.32 3.53
C GLY A 1 18.95 8.46 3.82
N ARG A 2 17.74 9.00 3.75
CA ARG A 2 16.47 8.23 3.83
C ARG A 2 15.68 8.41 2.55
N HIS A 3 14.90 7.40 2.16
CA HIS A 3 13.99 7.47 1.02
C HIS A 3 12.58 7.07 1.49
N ALA A 4 11.55 7.76 1.00
CA ALA A 4 10.17 7.47 1.40
C ALA A 4 9.62 6.27 0.65
N ILE A 5 8.78 5.48 1.32
CA ILE A 5 7.87 4.49 0.71
C ILE A 5 6.44 4.98 0.88
N HIS A 6 5.56 4.68 -0.07
CA HIS A 6 4.21 5.25 -0.12
C HIS A 6 3.14 4.18 -0.32
N GLU A 7 2.02 4.37 0.36
CA GLU A 7 0.76 3.68 0.11
C GLU A 7 -0.29 4.76 -0.11
N LEU A 8 -0.85 4.80 -1.31
CA LEU A 8 -1.72 5.89 -1.73
C LEU A 8 -3.09 5.34 -2.11
N LEU A 9 -4.06 5.51 -1.21
CA LEU A 9 -5.45 5.20 -1.46
C LEU A 9 -6.12 6.33 -2.25
N VAL A 10 -6.43 6.07 -3.51
CA VAL A 10 -7.24 6.98 -4.33
C VAL A 10 -8.72 6.65 -4.15
N VAL A 11 -9.51 7.62 -3.68
CA VAL A 11 -10.94 7.44 -3.42
C VAL A 11 -11.75 7.59 -4.71
N ASP A 12 -11.96 6.47 -5.40
CA ASP A 12 -12.87 6.38 -6.54
C ASP A 12 -14.32 6.08 -6.11
N ASP A 13 -15.22 5.95 -7.09
CA ASP A 13 -16.65 5.73 -6.84
C ASP A 13 -16.96 4.43 -6.10
N GLU A 14 -16.16 3.38 -6.27
CA GLU A 14 -16.43 2.09 -5.61
C GLU A 14 -15.84 2.06 -4.21
N ILE A 15 -14.68 2.70 -4.00
CA ILE A 15 -14.18 2.96 -2.64
C ILE A 15 -15.20 3.80 -1.87
N ARG A 16 -15.79 4.83 -2.51
CA ARG A 16 -16.86 5.63 -1.90
C ARG A 16 -18.08 4.77 -1.55
N LYS A 17 -18.50 3.86 -2.43
CA LYS A 17 -19.60 2.91 -2.15
C LYS A 17 -19.26 1.98 -0.99
N ALA A 18 -18.03 1.49 -0.91
CA ALA A 18 -17.58 0.63 0.18
C ALA A 18 -17.61 1.36 1.54
N ILE A 19 -17.17 2.63 1.56
CA ILE A 19 -17.24 3.50 2.75
C ILE A 19 -18.70 3.69 3.20
N VAL A 20 -19.61 4.00 2.27
CA VAL A 20 -21.05 4.18 2.59
C VAL A 20 -21.69 2.90 3.12
N LYS A 21 -21.19 1.73 2.70
CA LYS A 21 -21.61 0.42 3.19
C LYS A 21 -20.94 0.01 4.50
N GLU A 22 -20.13 0.88 5.11
CA GLU A 22 -19.36 0.59 6.32
C GLU A 22 -18.49 -0.66 6.19
N ALA A 23 -17.93 -0.89 4.99
CA ALA A 23 -17.00 -1.97 4.76
C ALA A 23 -15.80 -1.84 5.70
N SER A 24 -15.27 -2.98 6.15
CA SER A 24 -14.09 -3.03 7.01
C SER A 24 -12.87 -2.43 6.32
N ALA A 25 -11.90 -1.98 7.11
CA ALA A 25 -10.62 -1.50 6.58
C ALA A 25 -9.92 -2.55 5.70
N PHE A 26 -10.06 -3.83 6.03
CA PHE A 26 -9.54 -4.94 5.23
C PHE A 26 -10.21 -5.00 3.86
N GLU A 27 -11.55 -4.96 3.81
CA GLU A 27 -12.29 -4.99 2.53
C GLU A 27 -11.97 -3.77 1.66
N ILE A 28 -11.85 -2.58 2.25
CA ILE A 28 -11.46 -1.36 1.53
C ILE A 28 -10.03 -1.49 0.99
N ARG A 29 -9.11 -2.05 1.77
CA ARG A 29 -7.72 -2.28 1.37
C ARG A 29 -7.63 -3.24 0.19
N GLU A 30 -8.29 -4.40 0.28
CA GLU A 30 -8.30 -5.39 -0.81
C GLU A 30 -8.90 -4.81 -2.09
N LEU A 31 -9.99 -4.05 -1.97
CA LEU A 31 -10.59 -3.33 -3.08
C LEU A 31 -9.60 -2.34 -3.70
N ALA A 32 -8.90 -1.54 -2.89
CA ALA A 32 -7.92 -0.59 -3.36
C ALA A 32 -6.72 -1.25 -4.04
N ILE A 33 -6.21 -2.36 -3.50
CA ILE A 33 -5.12 -3.15 -4.11
C ILE A 33 -5.56 -3.67 -5.48
N SER A 34 -6.78 -4.21 -5.58
CA SER A 34 -7.34 -4.68 -6.86
C SER A 34 -7.46 -3.58 -7.93
N ARG A 35 -7.47 -2.31 -7.51
CA ARG A 35 -7.52 -1.11 -8.34
C ARG A 35 -6.14 -0.51 -8.65
N GLY A 36 -5.07 -1.15 -8.20
CA GLY A 36 -3.69 -0.72 -8.48
C GLY A 36 -3.03 0.09 -7.37
N MET A 37 -3.64 0.19 -6.18
CA MET A 37 -2.91 0.66 -5.00
C MET A 37 -1.77 -0.31 -4.67
N ARG A 38 -0.55 0.20 -4.54
CA ARG A 38 0.58 -0.56 -3.97
C ARG A 38 0.62 -0.37 -2.47
N THR A 39 0.82 -1.45 -1.74
CA THR A 39 1.04 -1.36 -0.29
C THR A 39 2.41 -0.74 0.01
N LEU A 40 2.63 -0.30 1.26
CA LEU A 40 3.96 0.13 1.71
C LEU A 40 5.02 -0.96 1.47
N ARG A 41 4.65 -2.22 1.70
CA ARG A 41 5.53 -3.37 1.51
C ARG A 41 5.89 -3.55 0.03
N ASP A 42 4.92 -3.44 -0.87
CA ASP A 42 5.15 -3.58 -2.31
C ASP A 42 6.05 -2.46 -2.86
N ASP A 43 5.79 -1.21 -2.47
CA ASP A 43 6.61 -0.07 -2.88
C ASP A 43 8.04 -0.18 -2.31
N GLY A 44 8.18 -0.61 -1.06
CA GLY A 44 9.47 -0.88 -0.44
C GLY A 44 10.24 -1.98 -1.15
N ILE A 45 9.60 -3.12 -1.44
CA ILE A 45 10.21 -4.24 -2.18
C ILE A 45 10.64 -3.78 -3.58
N TYR A 46 9.78 -3.05 -4.28
CA TYR A 46 10.10 -2.50 -5.60
C TYR A 46 11.37 -1.63 -5.57
N LYS A 47 11.48 -0.75 -4.56
CA LYS A 47 12.66 0.10 -4.36
C LYS A 47 13.89 -0.69 -3.90
N ALA A 48 13.71 -1.78 -3.15
CA ALA A 48 14.80 -2.66 -2.78
C ALA A 48 15.40 -3.36 -4.02
N PHE A 49 14.55 -3.82 -4.94
CA PHE A 49 15.00 -4.37 -6.24
C PHE A 49 15.75 -3.34 -7.10
N GLN A 50 15.46 -2.05 -6.93
CA GLN A 50 16.18 -0.96 -7.60
C GLN A 50 17.49 -0.55 -6.88
N GLY A 51 17.82 -1.16 -5.74
CA GLY A 51 19.00 -0.83 -4.94
C GLY A 51 18.88 0.46 -4.13
N ILE A 52 17.67 0.99 -3.93
CA ILE A 52 17.42 2.24 -3.19
C ILE A 52 17.39 2.00 -1.66
N THR A 53 16.96 0.81 -1.24
CA THR A 53 16.85 0.37 0.17
C THR A 53 17.19 -1.12 0.26
N THR A 54 17.31 -1.66 1.47
CA THR A 54 17.47 -3.10 1.67
C THR A 54 16.13 -3.80 1.92
N LEU A 55 16.04 -5.09 1.60
CA LEU A 55 14.86 -5.89 1.96
C LEU A 55 14.65 -5.94 3.48
N GLU A 56 15.74 -6.00 4.24
CA GLU A 56 15.72 -5.96 5.71
C GLU A 56 15.04 -4.69 6.25
N GLU A 57 15.39 -3.52 5.72
CA GLU A 57 14.73 -2.26 6.11
C GLU A 57 13.24 -2.25 5.77
N VAL A 58 12.85 -2.81 4.62
CA VAL A 58 11.45 -2.89 4.20
C VAL A 58 10.66 -3.79 5.16
N LEU A 59 11.20 -4.97 5.48
CA LEU A 59 10.57 -5.92 6.41
C LEU A 59 10.47 -5.35 7.82
N ALA A 60 11.46 -4.58 8.26
CA ALA A 60 11.49 -3.96 9.60
C ALA A 60 10.56 -2.75 9.74
N ARG A 61 10.12 -2.12 8.63
CA ARG A 61 9.34 -0.87 8.63
C ARG A 61 7.92 -1.01 8.06
N THR A 62 7.53 -2.18 7.58
CA THR A 62 6.19 -2.44 7.03
C THR A 62 5.55 -3.65 7.70
N ALA A 63 4.22 -3.69 7.77
CA ALA A 63 3.44 -4.86 8.17
C ALA A 63 2.80 -5.51 6.93
N GLU A 64 2.26 -6.72 7.08
CA GLU A 64 1.43 -7.40 6.07
C GLU A 64 -0.05 -7.10 6.30
#